data_AF-A0A954KQK7-F1
#
_entry.id   AF-A0A954KQK7-F1
#
_cell.length_a   1.000
_cell.length_b   1.000
_cell.length_c   1.000
_cell.angle_alpha   90.00
_cell.angle_beta   90.00
_cell.angle_gamma   90.00
#
_symmetry.space_group_name_H-M   'P 1'
#
loop_
_entity.id
_entity.type
_entity.pdbx_description
1 polymer ?
#
loop_
_entity_poly.entity_id
_entity_poly.type
_entity_poly.pdbx_seq_one_letter_code
_entity_poly.pdbx_strand_id
1 'polypeptide(L)'
;MSISFSDLMVALKQALKSGQIGQPVSVRFRLVAPSEFIPPAINELMQLISNYLPGFEASQANGGRFRLQSHPSGLQTNVLILSNHGPSVSLTWVPATQQPTSLKLLVIGNHGVIRLEEEVEPNWQIPTGESPEIDWYHRFVSTGEQSQPVPFPGGKSGQAPQNGPN
;
A
#
# COMPACT_ATOMS: atom_id res chain seq x y z
N MET A 1 18.72 4.43 -16.62
CA MET A 1 19.29 3.21 -16.00
C MET A 1 18.15 2.58 -15.25
N SER A 2 17.86 1.31 -15.49
CA SER A 2 16.88 0.57 -14.72
C SER A 2 17.57 0.04 -13.45
N ILE A 3 16.87 0.07 -12.32
CA ILE A 3 17.37 -0.42 -11.05
C ILE A 3 16.65 -1.72 -10.71
N SER A 4 17.38 -2.69 -10.15
CA SER A 4 16.72 -3.91 -9.69
C SER A 4 15.86 -3.60 -8.46
N PHE A 5 14.79 -4.37 -8.25
CA PHE A 5 13.97 -4.25 -7.04
C PHE A 5 14.82 -4.43 -5.78
N SER A 6 15.75 -5.39 -5.80
CA SER A 6 16.70 -5.63 -4.71
C SER A 6 17.53 -4.39 -4.37
N ASP A 7 18.04 -3.68 -5.37
CA ASP A 7 18.82 -2.46 -5.14
C ASP A 7 17.97 -1.34 -4.55
N LEU A 8 16.71 -1.21 -4.99
CA LEU A 8 15.76 -0.26 -4.42
C LEU A 8 15.44 -0.59 -2.95
N MET A 9 15.27 -1.88 -2.63
CA MET A 9 15.08 -2.35 -1.25
C MET A 9 16.33 -2.08 -0.39
N VAL A 10 17.53 -2.29 -0.92
CA VAL A 10 18.80 -1.96 -0.24
C VAL A 10 18.92 -0.47 0.02
N ALA A 11 18.64 0.37 -0.98
CA ALA A 11 18.69 1.82 -0.86
C ALA A 11 17.71 2.33 0.20
N LEU A 12 16.47 1.81 0.20
CA LEU A 12 15.48 2.13 1.21
C LEU A 12 15.94 1.73 2.63
N LYS A 13 16.46 0.51 2.78
CA LYS A 13 17.00 0.01 4.05
C LYS A 13 18.11 0.91 4.58
N GLN A 14 19.04 1.33 3.71
CA GLN A 14 20.11 2.25 4.08
C GLN A 14 19.57 3.63 4.46
N ALA A 15 18.62 4.16 3.69
CA ALA A 15 18.03 5.46 3.94
C ALA A 15 17.27 5.52 5.27
N LEU A 16 16.49 4.48 5.60
CA LEU A 16 15.83 4.36 6.91
C LEU A 16 16.84 4.26 8.07
N LYS A 17 17.93 3.50 7.88
CA LYS A 17 19.00 3.36 8.89
C LYS A 17 19.80 4.64 9.11
N SER A 18 19.89 5.52 8.11
CA SER A 18 20.68 6.75 8.19
C SER A 18 20.18 7.73 9.26
N GLY A 19 18.90 7.62 9.67
CA GLY A 19 18.26 8.55 10.59
C GLY A 19 18.02 9.96 10.02
N GLN A 20 18.36 10.20 8.74
CA GLN A 20 18.25 11.53 8.12
C GLN A 20 16.82 12.08 8.11
N ILE A 21 15.81 11.20 8.04
CA ILE A 21 14.40 11.59 8.09
C ILE A 21 13.80 11.58 9.50
N GLY A 22 14.58 11.23 10.53
CA GLY A 22 14.09 11.00 11.87
C GLY A 22 13.16 9.78 11.95
N GLN A 23 12.09 9.88 12.74
CA GLN A 23 11.11 8.81 12.91
C GLN A 23 10.11 8.80 11.74
N PRO A 24 9.96 7.67 11.00
CA PRO A 24 8.94 7.56 9.95
C PRO A 24 7.52 7.72 10.51
N VAL A 25 6.71 8.54 9.84
CA VAL A 25 5.30 8.80 10.19
C VAL A 25 4.33 8.29 9.12
N SER A 26 4.75 8.26 7.86
CA SER A 26 3.93 7.78 6.76
C SER A 26 4.80 7.19 5.66
N VAL A 27 4.35 6.08 5.08
CA VAL A 27 5.00 5.42 3.95
C VAL A 27 3.97 5.19 2.86
N ARG A 28 4.34 5.51 1.62
CA ARG A 28 3.47 5.29 0.46
C ARG A 28 4.23 4.56 -0.62
N PHE A 29 3.65 3.47 -1.10
CA PHE A 29 4.13 2.72 -2.25
C PHE A 29 3.10 2.81 -3.37
N ARG A 30 3.57 3.03 -4.60
CA ARG A 30 2.77 2.87 -5.80
C ARG A 30 3.48 1.91 -6.74
N LEU A 31 2.88 0.76 -6.95
CA LEU A 31 3.33 -0.27 -7.87
C LEU A 31 2.52 -0.20 -9.16
N VAL A 32 3.19 -0.18 -10.30
CA VAL A 32 2.61 -0.44 -11.62
C VAL A 32 3.31 -1.65 -12.18
N ALA A 33 2.56 -2.70 -12.51
CA ALA A 33 3.14 -3.98 -12.90
C ALA A 33 2.13 -4.88 -13.62
N PRO A 34 2.58 -5.87 -14.41
CA PRO A 34 1.73 -6.97 -14.85
C PRO A 34 1.10 -7.71 -13.66
N SER A 35 -0.13 -8.19 -13.84
CA SER A 35 -0.97 -8.75 -12.77
C SER A 35 -0.33 -9.94 -12.06
N GLU A 36 0.44 -10.76 -12.79
CA GLU A 36 1.16 -11.92 -12.28
C GLU A 36 2.27 -11.55 -11.28
N PHE A 37 2.83 -10.34 -11.36
CA PHE A 37 3.90 -9.88 -10.48
C PHE A 37 3.39 -9.08 -9.28
N ILE A 38 2.14 -8.62 -9.30
CA ILE A 38 1.58 -7.83 -8.19
C ILE A 38 1.57 -8.62 -6.88
N PRO A 39 1.02 -9.86 -6.79
CA PRO A 39 0.98 -10.59 -5.53
C PRO A 39 2.35 -10.78 -4.85
N PRO A 40 3.38 -11.31 -5.54
CA PRO A 40 4.70 -11.46 -4.91
C PRO A 40 5.32 -10.11 -4.52
N ALA A 41 5.14 -9.05 -5.31
CA ALA A 41 5.70 -7.74 -5.00
C ALA A 41 5.07 -7.11 -3.75
N ILE A 42 3.75 -7.24 -3.61
CA ILE A 42 3.04 -6.75 -2.42
C ILE A 42 3.54 -7.49 -1.17
N ASN A 43 3.73 -8.80 -1.25
CA ASN A 43 4.24 -9.60 -0.14
C ASN A 43 5.66 -9.18 0.27
N GLU A 44 6.57 -9.00 -0.69
CA GLU A 44 7.94 -8.53 -0.41
C GLU A 44 7.96 -7.11 0.17
N LEU A 45 7.16 -6.18 -0.37
CA LEU A 45 7.06 -4.83 0.18
C LEU A 45 6.57 -4.85 1.63
N MET A 46 5.57 -5.69 1.94
CA MET A 46 5.05 -5.83 3.29
C MET A 46 6.04 -6.46 4.25
N GLN A 47 6.84 -7.42 3.80
CA GLN A 47 7.92 -7.98 4.60
C GLN A 47 9.02 -6.96 4.88
N LEU A 48 9.34 -6.09 3.92
CA LEU A 48 10.27 -4.97 4.18
C LEU A 48 9.68 -4.03 5.24
N ILE A 49 8.42 -3.64 5.09
CA ILE A 49 7.74 -2.76 6.03
C ILE A 49 7.81 -3.36 7.45
N SER A 50 7.47 -4.65 7.62
CA SER A 50 7.49 -5.31 8.94
C SER A 50 8.88 -5.40 9.54
N ASN A 51 9.91 -5.58 8.71
CA ASN A 51 11.27 -5.81 9.20
C ASN A 51 12.02 -4.51 9.52
N TYR A 52 11.66 -3.39 8.90
CA TYR A 52 12.47 -2.17 8.95
C TYR A 52 11.75 -0.92 9.42
N LEU A 53 10.41 -0.88 9.43
CA LEU A 53 9.70 0.30 9.95
C LEU A 53 9.46 0.15 11.46
N PRO A 54 10.07 1.01 12.29
CA PRO A 54 9.91 0.93 13.74
C PRO A 54 8.44 1.19 14.12
N GLY A 55 7.92 0.35 15.03
CA GLY A 55 6.53 0.41 15.48
C GLY A 55 5.50 -0.10 14.47
N PHE A 56 5.92 -0.63 13.31
CA PHE A 56 5.04 -1.38 12.44
C PHE A 56 5.04 -2.86 12.83
N GLU A 57 3.92 -3.34 13.36
CA GLU A 57 3.76 -4.75 13.75
C GLU A 57 2.85 -5.46 12.75
N ALA A 58 3.42 -6.41 12.01
CA ALA A 58 2.69 -7.26 11.06
C ALA A 58 1.48 -7.96 11.70
N SER A 59 1.62 -8.42 12.94
CA SER A 59 0.55 -9.04 13.73
C SER A 59 -0.64 -8.09 13.98
N GLN A 60 -0.39 -6.79 14.16
CA GLN A 60 -1.45 -5.78 14.36
C GLN A 60 -2.18 -5.47 13.05
N ALA A 61 -1.45 -5.42 11.93
CA ALA A 61 -2.04 -5.29 10.61
C ALA A 61 -2.85 -6.55 10.23
N ASN A 62 -2.44 -7.73 10.70
CA ASN A 62 -3.16 -8.99 10.50
C ASN A 62 -4.53 -9.00 11.22
N GLY A 63 -4.71 -8.22 12.29
CA GLY A 63 -5.96 -8.04 13.03
C GLY A 63 -7.03 -7.18 12.35
N GLY A 64 -6.86 -6.80 11.07
CA GLY A 64 -7.89 -6.09 10.29
C GLY A 64 -7.84 -4.56 10.33
N ARG A 65 -6.70 -3.97 10.71
CA ARG A 65 -6.52 -2.50 10.79
C ARG A 65 -6.08 -1.87 9.47
N PHE A 66 -6.64 -2.35 8.36
CA PHE A 66 -6.43 -1.77 7.06
C PHE A 66 -7.76 -1.51 6.36
N ARG A 67 -7.74 -0.56 5.43
CA ARG A 67 -8.86 -0.27 4.53
C ARG A 67 -8.41 -0.56 3.12
N LEU A 68 -9.18 -1.41 2.43
CA LEU A 68 -9.03 -1.64 1.01
C LEU A 68 -10.03 -0.77 0.25
N GLN A 69 -9.58 -0.11 -0.81
CA GLN A 69 -10.43 0.57 -1.76
C GLN A 69 -9.98 0.22 -3.19
N SER A 70 -10.81 -0.57 -3.87
CA SER A 70 -10.66 -0.84 -5.30
C SER A 70 -11.43 0.21 -6.11
N HIS A 71 -10.81 0.73 -7.16
CA HIS A 71 -11.49 1.61 -8.09
C HIS A 71 -12.54 0.81 -8.89
N PRO A 72 -13.71 1.36 -9.23
CA PRO A 72 -14.77 0.63 -9.96
C PRO A 72 -14.33 0.03 -11.30
N SER A 73 -13.29 0.59 -11.94
CA SER A 73 -12.73 0.05 -13.18
C SER A 73 -11.89 -1.21 -12.98
N GLY A 74 -11.55 -1.59 -11.75
CA GLY A 74 -10.62 -2.68 -11.44
C GLY A 74 -9.15 -2.37 -11.75
N LEU A 75 -8.85 -1.17 -12.27
CA LEU A 75 -7.51 -0.79 -12.71
C LEU A 75 -6.61 -0.25 -11.60
N GLN A 76 -7.13 -0.07 -10.40
CA GLN A 76 -6.36 0.43 -9.28
C GLN A 76 -6.94 -0.09 -7.98
N THR A 77 -6.06 -0.53 -7.10
CA THR A 77 -6.41 -0.88 -5.74
C THR A 77 -5.52 -0.13 -4.77
N ASN A 78 -6.11 0.37 -3.71
CA ASN A 78 -5.43 1.08 -2.64
C ASN A 78 -5.67 0.37 -1.32
N VAL A 79 -4.62 0.17 -0.55
CA VAL A 79 -4.66 -0.28 0.84
C VAL A 79 -4.09 0.83 1.70
N LEU A 80 -4.80 1.17 2.78
CA LEU A 80 -4.28 2.00 3.86
C LEU A 80 -4.22 1.16 5.13
N ILE A 81 -3.03 0.98 5.69
CA ILE A 81 -2.76 0.26 6.92
C ILE A 81 -2.43 1.28 8.01
N LEU A 82 -3.08 1.16 9.15
CA LEU A 82 -2.86 2.02 10.31
C LEU A 82 -2.19 1.22 11.42
N SER A 83 -0.93 1.55 11.73
CA SER A 83 -0.27 1.06 12.95
C SER A 83 -0.75 1.85 14.17
N ASN A 84 -0.78 1.21 15.34
CA ASN A 84 -1.05 1.88 16.63
C ASN A 84 0.10 2.78 17.07
N HIS A 85 1.33 2.34 16.84
CA HIS A 85 2.54 2.90 17.44
C HIS A 85 3.63 3.20 16.41
N GLY A 86 3.29 3.10 15.12
CA GLY A 86 4.21 3.27 14.01
C GLY A 86 3.61 4.05 12.85
N PRO A 87 4.30 4.08 11.70
CA PRO A 87 3.86 4.85 10.55
C PRO A 87 2.56 4.29 9.96
N SER A 88 1.78 5.18 9.36
CA SER A 88 0.74 4.78 8.41
C SER A 88 1.38 4.26 7.12
N VAL A 89 0.83 3.22 6.53
CA VAL A 89 1.33 2.65 5.27
C VAL A 89 0.22 2.67 4.23
N SER A 90 0.49 3.28 3.08
CA SER A 90 -0.40 3.24 1.93
C SER A 90 0.27 2.43 0.82
N LEU A 91 -0.43 1.43 0.30
CA LEU A 91 -0.03 0.67 -0.86
C LEU A 91 -1.04 0.93 -1.97
N THR A 92 -0.58 1.33 -3.13
CA THR A 92 -1.39 1.40 -4.34
C THR A 92 -0.78 0.47 -5.37
N TRP A 93 -1.58 -0.37 -6.01
CA TRP A 93 -1.15 -1.10 -7.19
C TRP A 93 -2.08 -0.89 -8.37
N VAL A 94 -1.48 -0.87 -9.56
CA VAL A 94 -2.13 -0.69 -10.85
C VAL A 94 -1.67 -1.83 -11.75
N PRO A 95 -2.55 -2.80 -12.11
CA PRO A 95 -2.22 -3.79 -13.12
C PRO A 95 -2.01 -3.10 -14.47
N ALA A 96 -0.88 -3.37 -15.11
CA ALA A 96 -0.54 -2.82 -16.41
C ALA A 96 0.06 -3.89 -17.32
N THR A 97 -0.51 -4.01 -18.52
CA THR A 97 -0.04 -4.95 -19.56
C THR A 97 0.90 -4.31 -20.56
N GLN A 98 0.86 -2.97 -20.69
CA GLN A 98 1.59 -2.22 -21.72
C GLN A 98 2.45 -1.07 -21.17
N GLN A 99 2.43 -0.83 -19.86
CA GLN A 99 3.27 0.20 -19.23
C GLN A 99 4.52 -0.46 -18.63
N PRO A 100 5.66 0.25 -18.63
CA PRO A 100 6.84 -0.24 -17.93
C PRO A 100 6.52 -0.40 -16.44
N THR A 101 7.01 -1.51 -15.87
CA THR A 101 6.92 -1.74 -14.44
C THR A 101 7.59 -0.59 -13.70
N SER A 102 6.91 -0.02 -12.71
CA SER A 102 7.47 1.06 -11.91
C SER A 102 7.09 0.92 -10.45
N LEU A 103 8.02 1.32 -9.59
CA LEU A 103 7.81 1.40 -8.16
C LEU A 103 8.13 2.82 -7.72
N LYS A 104 7.12 3.48 -7.14
CA LYS A 104 7.30 4.78 -6.49
C LYS A 104 7.16 4.59 -5.00
N LEU A 105 8.07 5.19 -4.25
CA LEU A 105 8.10 5.16 -2.80
C LEU A 105 8.27 6.57 -2.26
N LEU A 106 7.46 6.88 -1.26
CA LEU A 106 7.56 8.08 -0.46
C LEU A 106 7.58 7.69 1.01
N VAL A 107 8.69 7.99 1.70
CA VAL A 107 8.80 7.87 3.16
C VAL A 107 8.83 9.26 3.74
N ILE A 108 7.88 9.56 4.61
CA ILE A 108 7.79 10.83 5.32
C ILE A 108 8.18 10.53 6.77
N GLY A 109 9.23 11.18 7.24
CA GLY A 109 9.61 11.22 8.65
C GLY A 109 9.43 12.61 9.24
N ASN A 110 9.58 12.73 10.55
CA ASN A 110 9.43 14.00 11.25
C ASN A 110 10.54 15.03 10.94
N HIS A 111 11.68 14.60 10.39
CA HIS A 111 12.81 15.49 10.05
C HIS A 111 13.12 15.55 8.55
N GLY A 112 12.39 14.80 7.71
CA GLY A 112 12.68 14.79 6.29
C GLY A 112 11.80 13.83 5.48
N VAL A 113 12.09 13.76 4.19
CA VAL A 113 11.35 12.95 3.23
C VAL A 113 12.34 12.21 2.32
N ILE A 114 12.11 10.92 2.13
CA ILE A 114 12.76 10.11 1.08
C ILE A 114 11.74 9.90 -0.03
N ARG A 115 12.15 10.19 -1.26
CA ARG A 115 11.37 9.90 -2.47
C ARG A 115 12.23 9.08 -3.41
N LEU A 116 11.72 7.92 -3.80
CA LEU A 116 12.34 7.04 -4.78
C LEU A 116 11.32 6.83 -5.90
N GLU A 117 11.69 7.17 -7.12
CA GLU A 117 10.86 6.96 -8.31
C GLU A 117 11.71 6.30 -9.37
N GLU A 118 11.50 5.02 -9.56
CA GLU A 118 12.37 4.24 -10.44
C GLU A 118 11.53 3.39 -11.38
N GLU A 119 11.96 3.37 -12.64
CA GLU A 119 11.53 2.36 -13.59
C GLU A 119 12.25 1.05 -13.24
N VAL A 120 11.47 -0.02 -13.11
CA VAL A 120 12.00 -1.35 -12.81
C VAL A 120 12.32 -2.04 -14.12
N GLU A 121 13.37 -2.84 -14.14
CA GLU A 121 13.80 -3.51 -15.38
C GLU A 121 12.69 -4.37 -16.01
N PRO A 122 12.63 -4.51 -17.35
CA PRO A 122 11.62 -5.32 -18.03
C PRO A 122 11.61 -6.80 -17.62
N ASN A 123 12.76 -7.34 -17.23
CA ASN A 123 12.98 -8.69 -16.72
C ASN A 123 12.85 -8.74 -15.18
N TRP A 124 11.97 -7.92 -14.62
CA TRP A 124 11.76 -7.78 -13.19
C TRP A 124 11.63 -9.15 -12.50
N GLN A 125 12.63 -9.48 -11.69
CA GLN A 125 12.58 -10.62 -10.79
C GLN A 125 12.33 -10.07 -9.39
N ILE A 126 11.17 -10.41 -8.84
CA ILE A 126 10.91 -10.21 -7.42
C ILE A 126 11.65 -11.35 -6.73
N PRO A 127 12.67 -11.06 -5.91
CA PRO A 127 13.30 -12.09 -5.13
C PRO A 127 12.22 -12.64 -4.20
N THR A 128 11.63 -13.79 -4.55
CA THR A 128 10.78 -14.52 -3.61
C THR A 128 11.72 -15.02 -2.53
N GLY A 129 11.72 -14.35 -1.38
CA GLY A 129 12.38 -14.89 -0.19
C GLY A 129 11.77 -16.23 0.22
N GLU A 130 12.19 -16.74 1.38
CA GLU A 130 11.41 -17.78 2.06
C GLU A 130 9.94 -17.36 2.12
N SER A 131 9.01 -18.30 1.85
CA SER A 131 7.58 -18.01 1.76
C SER A 131 7.15 -17.08 2.90
N PRO A 132 6.52 -15.94 2.60
CA PRO A 132 6.18 -14.96 3.62
C PRO A 132 5.27 -15.65 4.65
N GLU A 133 5.54 -15.41 5.94
CA GLU A 133 4.74 -15.95 7.04
C GLU A 133 3.24 -15.59 6.88
N ILE A 134 2.96 -14.47 6.21
CA ILE A 134 1.62 -13.96 5.89
C ILE A 134 1.56 -13.65 4.39
N ASP A 135 0.62 -14.27 3.68
CA ASP A 135 0.23 -13.84 2.33
C ASP A 135 -0.63 -12.57 2.40
N TRP A 136 0.05 -11.44 2.43
CA TRP A 136 -0.55 -10.11 2.53
C TRP A 136 -1.45 -9.78 1.35
N TYR A 137 -1.04 -10.15 0.14
CA TYR A 137 -1.87 -9.91 -1.04
C TYR A 137 -3.22 -10.62 -0.91
N HIS A 138 -3.21 -11.93 -0.64
CA HIS A 138 -4.44 -12.70 -0.45
C HIS A 138 -5.28 -12.15 0.71
N ARG A 139 -4.64 -11.73 1.81
CA ARG A 139 -5.30 -11.11 2.96
C ARG A 139 -6.03 -9.81 2.59
N PHE A 140 -5.38 -8.94 1.83
CA PHE A 140 -5.98 -7.67 1.40
C PHE A 140 -7.20 -7.91 0.53
N VAL A 141 -7.10 -8.78 -0.49
CA VAL A 141 -8.19 -9.02 -1.43
C VAL A 141 -9.36 -9.76 -0.78
N SER A 142 -9.11 -10.77 0.06
CA SER A 142 -10.16 -11.51 0.77
C SER A 142 -10.93 -10.64 1.78
N THR A 143 -10.26 -9.66 2.40
CA THR A 143 -10.94 -8.70 3.30
C THR A 143 -11.76 -7.67 2.50
N GLY A 144 -11.34 -7.36 1.27
CA GLY A 144 -12.10 -6.55 0.32
C GLY A 144 -13.44 -7.15 -0.04
N GLU A 145 -13.49 -8.48 -0.22
CA GLU A 145 -14.73 -9.21 -0.52
C GLU A 145 -15.73 -9.21 0.66
N GLN A 146 -15.23 -9.01 1.89
CA GLN A 146 -16.05 -8.93 3.11
C GLN A 146 -16.41 -7.49 3.53
N SER A 147 -15.79 -6.48 2.91
CA SER A 147 -16.01 -5.08 3.25
C SER A 147 -17.33 -4.59 2.65
N GLN A 148 -18.45 -4.85 3.33
CA GLN A 148 -19.71 -4.18 3.02
C GLN A 148 -19.50 -2.66 3.09
N PRO A 149 -20.07 -1.88 2.15
CA PRO A 149 -20.06 -0.42 2.26
C PRO A 149 -20.74 -0.03 3.57
N VAL A 150 -19.99 0.60 4.48
CA VAL A 150 -20.57 1.24 5.66
C VAL A 150 -21.58 2.28 5.17
N PRO A 151 -22.89 2.15 5.51
CA PRO A 151 -23.85 3.18 5.19
C PRO A 151 -23.41 4.48 5.84
N PHE A 152 -23.33 5.57 5.07
CA PHE A 152 -23.18 6.90 5.66
C PHE A 152 -24.41 7.18 6.53
N PRO A 153 -24.27 7.40 7.85
CA PRO A 153 -25.38 7.84 8.68
C PRO A 153 -25.57 9.34 8.43
N GLY A 154 -26.19 9.70 7.31
CA GLY A 154 -26.28 11.11 6.93
C GLY A 154 -26.76 11.34 5.52
N GLY A 155 -27.90 10.77 5.16
CA GLY A 155 -28.56 11.04 3.90
C GLY A 155 -30.02 10.67 3.99
N LYS A 156 -30.77 11.35 4.87
CA LYS A 156 -32.22 11.44 4.68
C LYS A 156 -32.40 12.08 3.30
N SER A 157 -32.65 11.25 2.29
CA SER A 157 -33.31 11.66 1.07
C SER A 157 -34.49 12.50 1.50
N GLY A 158 -34.42 13.80 1.19
CA GLY A 158 -35.41 14.78 1.60
C GLY A 158 -36.79 14.28 1.19
N GLN A 159 -37.60 13.90 2.19
CA GLN A 159 -39.03 14.02 2.06
C GLN A 159 -39.29 15.50 1.81
N ALA A 160 -39.69 15.82 0.59
CA ALA A 160 -40.30 17.10 0.30
C ALA A 160 -41.53 17.23 1.23
N PRO A 161 -41.65 18.31 2.02
CA PRO A 161 -42.85 18.53 2.79
C PRO A 161 -44.00 18.84 1.82
N GLN A 162 -44.91 17.88 1.64
CA GLN A 162 -46.25 18.19 1.16
C GLN A 162 -46.99 18.91 2.28
N ASN A 163 -46.94 20.24 2.27
CA ASN A 163 -47.93 21.08 2.93
C ASN A 163 -47.96 22.45 2.25
N GLY A 164 -49.09 22.75 1.59
CA GLY A 164 -49.43 24.08 1.13
C GLY A 164 -50.81 24.10 0.43
N PRO A 165 -51.71 25.06 0.74
CA PRO A 165 -53.16 24.89 0.60
C PRO A 165 -53.76 25.61 -0.62
N ASN A 166 -54.86 25.06 -1.16
CA ASN A 166 -56.12 25.74 -1.53
C ASN A 166 -57.11 24.74 -2.15
#